data_AF-K1ZI89-F1
#
_entry.id   AF-K1ZI89-F1
#
_cell.length_a   1.000
_cell.length_b   1.000
_cell.length_c   1.000
_cell.angle_alpha   90.00
_cell.angle_beta   90.00
_cell.angle_gamma   90.00
#
_symmetry.space_group_name_H-M   'P 1'
#
loop_
_entity.id
_entity.type
_entity.pdbx_description
1 polymer ?
#
loop_
_entity_poly.entity_id
_entity_poly.type
_entity_poly.pdbx_seq_one_letter_code
_entity_poly.pdbx_strand_id
1 'polypeptide(L)' 'MSITPICDKCHKELEEYGGILLSPPEEDGRVEKFHLCRHCYEKIKENLFEGEI' A
#
# COMPACT_ATOMS: atom_id res chain seq x y z
N MET A 1 -19.66 13.29 -1.13
CA MET A 1 -19.18 12.27 -0.18
C MET A 1 -17.84 11.79 -0.67
N SER A 2 -16.75 12.21 -0.03
CA SER A 2 -15.45 11.61 -0.29
C SER A 2 -15.40 10.33 0.55
N ILE A 3 -15.34 9.18 -0.11
CA ILE A 3 -15.06 7.91 0.56
C ILE A 3 -13.58 8.00 0.94
N THR A 4 -13.29 8.24 2.21
CA THR A 4 -11.91 8.18 2.69
C THR A 4 -11.42 6.75 2.47
N PRO A 5 -10.32 6.54 1.76
CA PRO A 5 -9.83 5.19 1.51
C PRO A 5 -9.52 4.50 2.85
N ILE A 6 -9.68 3.18 2.88
CA ILE A 6 -9.31 2.36 4.04
C ILE A 6 -7.93 1.77 3.76
N CYS A 7 -7.05 1.75 4.77
CA CYS A 7 -5.77 1.07 4.65
C CYS A 7 -5.98 -0.45 4.58
N ASP A 8 -5.58 -1.09 3.50
CA ASP A 8 -5.74 -2.54 3.28
C ASP A 8 -4.88 -3.40 4.23
N LYS A 9 -3.91 -2.80 4.95
CA LYS A 9 -3.05 -3.51 5.91
C LYS A 9 -3.55 -3.45 7.35
N CYS A 10 -4.00 -2.29 7.82
CA CYS A 10 -4.42 -2.09 9.21
C CYS A 10 -5.93 -1.89 9.37
N HIS A 11 -6.68 -1.83 8.25
CA HIS A 11 -8.12 -1.63 8.18
C HIS A 11 -8.62 -0.36 8.89
N LYS A 12 -7.73 0.63 9.09
CA LYS A 12 -8.08 1.94 9.61
C LYS A 12 -8.32 2.91 8.46
N GLU A 13 -9.17 3.90 8.71
CA GLU A 13 -9.41 4.99 7.78
C GLU A 13 -8.10 5.77 7.53
N LEU A 14 -7.86 6.16 6.28
CA LEU A 14 -6.69 6.94 5.89
C LEU A 14 -6.87 8.40 6.31
N GLU A 15 -6.43 8.74 7.52
CA GLU A 15 -6.34 10.13 7.98
C GLU A 15 -5.21 10.90 7.25
N GLU A 16 -4.15 10.18 6.87
CA GLU A 16 -3.03 10.70 6.08
C GLU A 16 -2.76 9.80 4.87
N TYR A 17 -2.55 10.41 3.70
CA TYR A 17 -2.14 9.67 2.50
C TYR A 17 -0.78 9.02 2.73
N GLY A 18 -0.73 7.69 2.67
CA GLY A 18 0.53 6.93 2.69
C GLY A 18 1.00 6.61 1.29
N GLY A 19 0.69 5.41 0.82
CA GLY A 19 1.12 4.93 -0.50
C GLY A 19 0.09 4.01 -1.15
N ILE A 20 0.26 3.79 -2.45
CA ILE A 20 -0.45 2.76 -3.22
C ILE A 20 0.61 1.75 -3.66
N LEU A 21 0.42 0.48 -3.29
CA LEU A 21 1.20 -0.63 -3.85
C LEU A 21 0.41 -1.29 -4.97
N LEU A 22 1.13 -1.62 -6.04
CA LEU A 22 0.61 -2.35 -7.19
C LEU A 22 1.39 -3.64 -7.32
N SER A 23 0.69 -4.77 -7.46
CA SER A 23 1.34 -6.03 -7.81
C SER A 23 1.87 -5.97 -9.25
N PRO A 24 2.80 -6.85 -9.63
CA PRO A 24 2.97 -7.20 -11.03
C PRO A 24 1.64 -7.65 -11.64
N PRO A 25 1.44 -7.45 -12.96
CA PRO A 25 0.26 -7.95 -13.63
C PRO A 25 0.25 -9.49 -13.67
N GLU A 26 -0.94 -10.07 -13.53
CA GLU A 26 -1.21 -11.49 -13.82
C GLU A 26 -1.21 -11.75 -15.34
N GLU A 27 -1.25 -13.04 -15.73
CA GLU A 27 -1.29 -13.46 -17.14
C GLU A 27 -2.50 -12.89 -17.91
N ASP A 28 -3.60 -12.62 -17.22
CA ASP A 28 -4.81 -12.00 -17.80
C ASP A 28 -4.80 -10.47 -17.76
N GLY A 29 -3.68 -9.87 -17.34
CA GLY A 29 -3.47 -8.42 -17.29
C GLY A 29 -4.10 -7.73 -16.08
N ARG A 30 -4.64 -8.46 -15.09
CA ARG A 30 -5.12 -7.86 -13.84
C ARG A 30 -3.97 -7.51 -12.91
N VAL A 31 -4.15 -6.43 -12.13
CA VAL A 31 -3.20 -5.96 -11.12
C VAL A 31 -3.95 -5.78 -9.81
N GLU A 32 -3.39 -6.29 -8.72
CA GLU A 32 -3.88 -6.02 -7.37
C GLU A 32 -3.35 -4.66 -6.90
N LYS A 33 -4.24 -3.86 -6.30
CA LYS A 33 -3.90 -2.56 -5.72
C LYS A 33 -4.16 -2.58 -4.22
N PHE A 34 -3.23 -2.01 -3.46
CA PHE A 34 -3.34 -1.87 -2.01
C PHE A 34 -3.13 -0.42 -1.60
N HIS A 35 -4.09 0.16 -0.90
CA HIS A 35 -3.98 1.47 -0.25
C HIS A 35 -3.37 1.28 1.14
N LEU A 36 -2.32 2.04 1.42
CA LEU A 36 -1.62 1.97 2.69
C LEU A 36 -1.59 3.33 3.35
N CYS A 37 -1.85 3.34 4.66
CA CYS A 37 -1.54 4.51 5.48
C CYS A 37 -0.03 4.68 5.60
N ARG A 38 0.40 5.91 5.90
CA ARG A 38 1.81 6.29 6.05
C ARG A 38 2.58 5.32 6.94
N HIS A 39 2.05 5.01 8.13
CA HIS A 39 2.66 4.05 9.05
C HIS A 39 2.84 2.65 8.46
N CYS A 40 1.87 2.16 7.70
CA CYS A 40 1.96 0.83 7.09
C CYS A 40 2.96 0.82 5.93
N TYR A 41 3.02 1.91 5.18
CA TYR A 41 3.98 2.09 4.10
C TYR A 41 5.41 2.20 4.64
N GLU A 42 5.67 3.00 5.68
CA GLU A 42 7.00 3.15 6.29
C GLU A 42 7.57 1.81 6.76
N LYS A 43 6.76 0.97 7.41
CA LYS A 43 7.18 -0.40 7.79
C LYS A 43 7.55 -1.26 6.60
N ILE A 44 6.82 -1.16 5.49
CA ILE A 44 7.12 -1.95 4.28
C ILE A 44 8.40 -1.40 3.62
N LYS A 45 8.53 -0.07 3.57
CA LYS A 45 9.71 0.60 3.06
C LYS A 45 10.97 0.13 3.79
N GLU A 46 10.96 0.10 5.13
CA GLU A 46 12.08 -0.41 5.93
C GLU A 46 12.49 -1.83 5.52
N ASN A 47 11.52 -2.73 5.32
CA ASN A 47 11.79 -4.12 4.93
C ASN A 47 12.22 -4.31 3.46
N LEU A 48 11.85 -3.40 2.55
CA LEU A 48 12.22 -3.49 1.12
C LEU A 48 13.65 -3.02 0.85
N PHE A 49 14.23 -2.19 1.71
CA PHE A 49 15.55 -1.57 1.49
C PHE A 49 16.67 -2.12 2.39
N GLU A 50 16.42 -3.12 3.23
CA GLU A 50 17.46 -3.81 4.02
C GLU A 50 18.20 -4.93 3.23
N GLY A 51 17.96 -5.05 1.92
CA GLY A 51 18.44 -6.18 1.11
C GLY A 51 19.28 -5.85 -0.14
N GLU A 52 19.62 -4.59 -0.42
CA GLU A 52 20.45 -4.24 -1.59
C GLU A 52 21.37 -3.03 -1.30
N ILE A 53 22.60 -3.28 -0.81
CA ILE A 53 23.90 -2.83 -1.40
C ILE A 53 24.99 -3.82 -0.97
#